data_AF-A0A1H5MQA5-F1
#
_entry.id   AF-A0A1H5MQA5-F1
#
_cell.length_a   1.000
_cell.length_b   1.000
_cell.length_c   1.000
_cell.angle_alpha   90.00
_cell.angle_beta   90.00
_cell.angle_gamma   90.00
#
_symmetry.space_group_name_H-M   'P 1'
#
loop_
_entity.id
_entity.type
_entity.pdbx_description
1 polymer ?
#
loop_
_entity_poly.entity_id
_entity_poly.type
_entity_poly.pdbx_seq_one_letter_code
_entity_poly.pdbx_strand_id
1 'polypeptide(L)'
;MSFDDSEPVDNANHVAVLQVELATTLLRREWKKVLQAIERAPNQKMLVHTASVAHGFALGLLAGEIITTRGYQAMTALISKAELMMHAELSSKSK
;
A
#
# COMPACT_ATOMS: atom_id res chain seq x y z
N MET A 1 -22.75 -18.88 -6.38
CA MET A 1 -21.91 -17.67 -6.28
C MET A 1 -20.50 -18.17 -6.08
N SER A 2 -19.75 -18.29 -7.17
CA SER A 2 -18.37 -18.76 -7.15
C SER A 2 -17.52 -17.62 -6.60
N PHE A 3 -16.95 -17.80 -5.43
CA PHE A 3 -15.88 -16.92 -4.96
C PHE A 3 -14.71 -17.20 -5.89
N ASP A 4 -14.42 -16.22 -6.74
CA ASP A 4 -13.27 -16.26 -7.62
C ASP A 4 -12.02 -16.38 -6.74
N ASP A 5 -11.39 -17.57 -6.76
CA ASP A 5 -10.11 -17.89 -6.18
C ASP A 5 -9.01 -17.11 -6.92
N SER A 6 -9.03 -15.78 -6.79
CA SER A 6 -7.90 -14.94 -7.18
C SER A 6 -6.75 -15.24 -6.21
N GLU A 7 -5.93 -16.20 -6.64
CA GLU A 7 -4.64 -16.60 -6.07
C GLU A 7 -3.80 -15.41 -5.58
N PRO A 8 -2.83 -15.61 -4.66
CA PRO A 8 -1.94 -14.56 -4.12
C PRO A 8 -0.91 -13.99 -5.12
N VAL A 9 -1.24 -13.99 -6.42
CA VAL A 9 -0.40 -13.58 -7.57
C VAL A 9 -0.10 -12.08 -7.57
N ASP A 10 -0.85 -11.27 -6.82
CA ASP A 10 -0.80 -9.82 -6.98
C ASP A 10 0.39 -9.13 -6.31
N ASN A 11 0.96 -9.65 -5.23
CA ASN A 11 1.96 -8.86 -4.48
C ASN A 11 3.29 -8.73 -5.24
N ALA A 12 3.77 -9.82 -5.85
CA ALA A 12 5.03 -9.80 -6.60
C ALA A 12 4.91 -8.96 -7.88
N ASN A 13 3.76 -9.04 -8.56
CA ASN A 13 3.49 -8.25 -9.75
C ASN A 13 3.36 -6.75 -9.43
N HIS A 14 2.64 -6.39 -8.36
CA HIS A 14 2.55 -5.00 -7.92
C HIS A 14 3.91 -4.44 -7.49
N VAL A 15 4.72 -5.22 -6.77
CA VAL A 15 6.09 -4.83 -6.41
C VAL A 15 6.99 -4.70 -7.66
N ALA A 16 6.86 -5.58 -8.65
CA ALA A 16 7.63 -5.52 -9.89
C ALA A 16 7.27 -4.29 -10.72
N VAL A 17 5.98 -3.96 -10.86
CA VAL A 17 5.51 -2.73 -11.51
C VAL A 17 6.11 -1.50 -10.83
N LEU A 18 6.07 -1.44 -9.50
CA LEU A 18 6.61 -0.30 -8.76
C LEU A 18 8.13 -0.23 -8.74
N GLN A 19 8.85 -1.35 -8.90
CA GLN A 19 10.30 -1.32 -9.06
C GLN A 19 10.72 -0.63 -10.37
N VAL A 20 9.91 -0.77 -11.43
CA VAL A 20 10.11 -0.13 -12.73
C VAL A 20 9.67 1.33 -12.69
N GLU A 21 8.51 1.62 -12.10
CA GLU A 21 7.93 2.97 -12.13
C GLU A 21 8.53 3.93 -11.09
N LEU A 22 8.98 3.44 -9.93
CA LEU A 22 9.69 4.28 -8.96
C LEU A 22 11.15 4.47 -9.42
N ALA A 23 11.33 5.44 -10.32
CA ALA A 23 12.54 5.70 -11.08
C ALA A 23 13.81 5.93 -10.23
N THR A 24 13.65 6.33 -8.96
CA THR A 24 14.78 6.61 -8.07
C THR A 24 14.80 5.74 -6.83
N THR A 25 16.00 5.43 -6.34
CA THR A 25 16.20 4.75 -5.05
C THR A 25 15.58 5.55 -3.89
N LEU A 26 15.54 6.88 -3.99
CA LEU A 26 14.87 7.74 -3.02
C LEU A 26 13.36 7.48 -2.99
N LEU A 27 12.70 7.51 -4.15
CA LEU A 27 11.26 7.23 -4.25
C LEU A 27 10.91 5.83 -3.75
N ARG A 28 11.71 4.82 -4.09
CA ARG A 28 11.54 3.45 -3.55
C ARG A 28 11.68 3.40 -2.04
N ARG A 29 12.63 4.14 -1.47
CA ARG A 29 12.84 4.20 -0.01
C ARG A 29 11.67 4.89 0.69
N GLU A 30 11.21 6.03 0.17
CA GLU A 30 10.08 6.75 0.76
C GLU A 30 8.80 5.93 0.66
N TRP A 31 8.55 5.27 -0.49
CA TRP A 31 7.43 4.35 -0.63
C TRP A 31 7.46 3.22 0.40
N LYS A 32 8.63 2.61 0.62
CA LYS A 32 8.80 1.58 1.65
C LYS A 32 8.48 2.10 3.05
N LYS A 33 8.89 3.32 3.40
CA LYS A 33 8.57 3.93 4.70
C LYS A 33 7.08 4.16 4.87
N VAL A 34 6.40 4.58 3.80
CA VAL A 34 4.94 4.80 3.80
C VAL A 34 4.21 3.49 4.11
N LEU A 35 4.55 2.38 3.44
CA LEU A 35 3.98 1.07 3.75
C LEU A 35 4.30 0.60 5.17
N GLN A 36 5.54 0.78 5.63
CA GLN A 36 5.94 0.42 6.99
C GLN A 36 5.21 1.22 8.07
N ALA A 37 4.76 2.44 7.77
CA ALA A 37 3.99 3.25 8.72
C ALA A 37 2.60 2.63 8.97
N ILE A 38 1.98 2.05 7.93
CA ILE A 38 0.71 1.32 8.04
C ILE A 38 0.91 0.05 8.86
N GLU A 39 1.93 -0.74 8.52
CA GLU A 39 2.27 -2.02 9.20
C GLU A 39 2.69 -1.85 10.68
N ARG A 40 2.95 -0.63 11.13
CA ARG A 40 3.38 -0.32 12.50
C ARG A 40 2.41 0.59 13.24
N ALA A 41 1.20 0.78 12.71
CA ALA A 41 0.22 1.65 13.34
C ALA A 41 -0.17 1.10 14.74
N PRO A 42 -0.02 1.89 15.82
CA PRO A 42 -0.24 1.40 17.18
C PRO A 42 -1.72 1.24 17.55
N ASN A 43 -2.63 1.86 16.80
CA ASN A 43 -4.07 1.83 17.04
C ASN A 43 -4.83 2.19 15.75
N GLN A 44 -6.15 2.00 15.79
CA GLN A 44 -7.03 2.19 14.64
C GLN A 44 -6.98 3.62 14.08
N LYS A 45 -6.87 4.64 14.95
CA LYS A 45 -6.80 6.04 14.51
C LYS A 45 -5.52 6.31 13.71
N MET A 46 -4.38 5.78 14.17
CA MET A 46 -3.11 5.90 13.47
C MET A 46 -3.08 5.06 12.18
N LEU A 47 -3.78 3.93 12.15
CA LEU A 47 -3.91 3.11 10.95
C LEU A 47 -4.62 3.89 9.83
N VAL A 48 -5.81 4.42 10.12
CA VAL A 48 -6.58 5.23 9.15
C VAL A 48 -5.78 6.46 8.69
N HIS A 49 -5.09 7.13 9.61
CA HIS A 49 -4.27 8.29 9.27
C HIS A 49 -3.11 7.93 8.33
N THR A 50 -2.35 6.89 8.65
CA THR A 50 -1.19 6.46 7.84
C THR A 50 -1.61 5.92 6.47
N ALA A 51 -2.73 5.20 6.38
CA ALA A 51 -3.33 4.78 5.11
C ALA A 51 -3.74 5.99 4.25
N SER A 52 -4.37 7.00 4.85
CA SER A 52 -4.75 8.25 4.15
C SER A 52 -3.54 9.00 3.59
N VAL A 53 -2.46 9.10 4.38
CA VAL A 53 -1.19 9.70 3.93
C VAL A 53 -0.59 8.89 2.76
N ALA A 54 -0.66 7.56 2.82
CA ALA A 54 -0.17 6.69 1.76
C ALA A 54 -0.94 6.87 0.44
N HIS A 55 -2.27 6.98 0.51
CA HIS A 55 -3.10 7.29 -0.66
C HIS A 55 -2.76 8.68 -1.23
N GLY A 56 -2.58 9.69 -0.37
CA GLY A 56 -2.14 11.02 -0.80
C GLY A 56 -0.78 11.01 -1.50
N PHE A 57 0.17 10.20 -1.01
CA PHE A 57 1.47 10.01 -1.65
C PHE A 57 1.33 9.39 -3.04
N ALA A 58 0.56 8.30 -3.16
CA ALA A 58 0.31 7.64 -4.46
C ALA A 58 -0.39 8.59 -5.45
N LEU A 59 -1.37 9.36 -5.00
CA LEU A 59 -2.07 10.35 -5.82
C LEU A 59 -1.13 11.46 -6.27
N GLY A 60 -0.24 11.94 -5.39
CA GLY A 60 0.76 12.95 -5.73
C GLY A 60 1.74 12.46 -6.79
N LEU A 61 2.17 11.19 -6.74
CA LEU A 61 3.00 10.61 -7.78
C LEU A 61 2.27 10.47 -9.12
N LEU A 62 0.98 10.10 -9.10
CA LEU A 62 0.16 10.03 -10.31
C LEU A 62 -0.05 11.41 -10.93
N ALA A 63 -0.41 12.41 -10.11
CA ALA A 63 -0.64 13.78 -10.56
C ALA A 63 0.65 14.45 -11.08
N GLY A 64 1.81 14.06 -10.54
CA GLY A 64 3.11 14.49 -11.04
C GLY A 64 3.63 13.70 -12.24
N GLU A 65 2.82 12.80 -12.81
CA GLU A 65 3.19 11.92 -13.93
C GLU A 65 4.44 11.06 -13.67
N ILE A 66 4.76 10.79 -12.40
CA ILE A 66 5.91 9.97 -11.97
C ILE A 66 5.59 8.48 -12.11
N ILE A 67 4.34 8.10 -11.87
CA ILE A 67 3.83 6.74 -12.01
C ILE A 67 2.67 6.72 -12.99
N THR A 68 2.41 5.55 -13.58
CA THR A 68 1.25 5.36 -14.44
C THR A 68 -0.02 5.11 -13.62
N THR A 69 -1.18 5.09 -14.27
CA THR A 69 -2.42 4.62 -13.65
C THR A 69 -2.29 3.20 -13.09
N ARG A 70 -1.51 2.33 -13.76
CA ARG A 70 -1.25 0.97 -13.29
C ARG A 70 -0.38 0.96 -12.04
N GLY A 71 0.65 1.82 -11.96
CA GLY A 71 1.42 2.02 -10.74
C GLY A 71 0.57 2.54 -9.59
N TYR A 72 -0.32 3.50 -9.86
CA TYR A 72 -1.24 4.01 -8.84
C TYR A 72 -2.18 2.91 -8.30
N GLN A 73 -2.73 2.08 -9.19
CA GLN A 73 -3.52 0.91 -8.79
C GLN A 73 -2.69 -0.08 -7.95
N ALA A 74 -1.45 -0.34 -8.34
CA ALA A 74 -0.54 -1.20 -7.60
C ALA A 74 -0.24 -0.66 -6.19
N MET A 75 0.02 0.64 -6.05
CA MET A 75 0.23 1.28 -4.75
C MET A 75 -1.02 1.20 -3.89
N THR A 76 -2.19 1.49 -4.46
CA THR A 76 -3.49 1.45 -3.77
C THR A 76 -3.78 0.03 -3.26
N ALA A 77 -3.56 -1.00 -4.07
CA ALA A 77 -3.74 -2.39 -3.67
C ALA A 77 -2.83 -2.78 -2.50
N LEU A 78 -1.55 -2.37 -2.53
CA LEU A 78 -0.61 -2.62 -1.44
C LEU A 78 -1.00 -1.89 -0.14
N ILE A 79 -1.50 -0.65 -0.24
CA ILE A 79 -2.01 0.10 0.91
C ILE A 79 -3.20 -0.63 1.54
N SER A 80 -4.22 -0.96 0.74
CA SER A 80 -5.41 -1.65 1.23
C SER A 80 -5.08 -2.99 1.88
N LYS A 81 -4.12 -3.74 1.32
CA LYS A 81 -3.66 -4.99 1.90
C LYS A 81 -2.97 -4.78 3.26
N ALA A 82 -2.03 -3.83 3.34
CA ALA A 82 -1.35 -3.52 4.59
C ALA A 82 -2.34 -3.04 5.67
N GLU A 83 -3.34 -2.25 5.28
CA GLU A 83 -4.40 -1.78 6.17
C GLU A 83 -5.23 -2.94 6.71
N LEU A 84 -5.68 -3.86 5.85
CA LEU A 84 -6.45 -5.04 6.25
C LEU A 84 -5.69 -5.93 7.23
N MET A 85 -4.40 -6.18 6.96
CA MET A 85 -3.55 -6.99 7.83
C MET A 85 -3.38 -6.34 9.21
N MET A 86 -3.05 -5.05 9.26
CA MET A 86 -2.86 -4.34 10.52
C MET A 86 -4.18 -4.19 11.31
N HIS A 87 -5.31 -3.98 10.63
CA HIS A 87 -6.62 -3.95 11.27
C HIS A 87 -6.92 -5.28 11.99
N ALA A 88 -6.64 -6.41 11.33
CA ALA A 88 -6.81 -7.73 11.94
C ALA A 88 -5.91 -7.92 13.17
N GLU A 89 -4.66 -7.45 13.13
CA GLU A 89 -3.73 -7.49 14.27
C GLU A 89 -4.18 -6.61 15.44
N LEU A 90 -4.69 -5.40 15.18
CA LEU A 90 -5.19 -4.53 16.23
C LEU A 90 -6.46 -5.09 16.87
N SER A 91 -7.31 -5.74 16.07
CA SER A 91 -8.51 -6.41 16.57
C SER A 91 -8.19 -7.62 17.45
N SER A 92 -7.14 -8.38 17.12
CA SER A 92 -6.73 -9.54 17.92
C SER A 92 -6.08 -9.17 19.25
N LYS A 93 -5.37 -8.03 19.33
CA LYS A 93 -4.74 -7.52 20.56
C LYS A 93 -5.73 -6.90 21.57
N SER A 94 -6.95 -6.60 21.14
CA SER A 94 -8.02 -6.07 22.00
C SER A 94 -8.89 -7.15 22.66
N LYS A 95 -8.61 -8.43 22.42
CA LYS A 95 -9.27 -9.57 23.07
C LYS A 95 -8.42 -10.13 24.21
#